data_AF-A0A925HL22-F1
#
_entry.id   AF-A0A925HL22-F1
#
_cell.length_a   1.000
_cell.length_b   1.000
_cell.length_c   1.000
_cell.angle_alpha   90.00
_cell.angle_beta   90.00
_cell.angle_gamma   90.00
#
_symmetry.space_group_name_H-M   'P 1'
#
loop_
_entity.id
_entity.type
_entity.pdbx_description
1 polymer ?
#
loop_
_entity_poly.entity_id
_entity_poly.type
_entity_poly.pdbx_seq_one_letter_code
_entity_poly.pdbx_strand_id
1 'polypeptide(L)' 'DRFTLEQMSCAGNCAVSPTVMIDADLCGRVTPSDVPSLLEPYS' A
#
# COMPACT_ATOMS: atom_id res chain seq x y z
N ASP A 1 -17.91 -1.66 6.36
CA ASP A 1 -16.67 -1.32 5.62
C ASP A 1 -15.47 -1.70 6.45
N ARG A 2 -14.55 -2.52 5.91
CA ARG A 2 -13.38 -3.03 6.65
C ARG A 2 -12.10 -2.23 6.38
N PHE A 3 -11.98 -1.66 5.18
CA PHE A 3 -10.83 -0.88 4.75
C PHE A 3 -11.27 0.53 4.39
N THR A 4 -10.38 1.50 4.63
CA THR A 4 -10.54 2.89 4.22
C THR A 4 -9.36 3.25 3.32
N LEU A 5 -9.64 3.98 2.23
CA LEU A 5 -8.61 4.47 1.32
C LEU A 5 -8.41 5.96 1.59
N GLU A 6 -7.21 6.31 2.07
CA GLU A 6 -6.82 7.70 2.32
C GLU A 6 -5.65 8.09 1.43
N GLN A 7 -5.56 9.39 1.10
CA GLN A 7 -4.39 9.93 0.43
C GLN A 7 -3.29 10.18 1.45
N MET A 8 -2.05 9.84 1.10
CA MET A 8 -0.89 10.14 1.91
C MET A 8 0.05 11.14 1.21
N SER A 9 0.81 11.88 2.00
CA SER A 9 1.95 12.65 1.51
C SER A 9 3.12 11.71 1.12
N CYS A 10 4.20 12.28 0.58
CA CYS A 10 5.37 11.51 0.17
C CYS A 10 5.96 10.67 1.33
N ALA A 11 6.15 9.36 1.09
CA ALA A 11 6.78 8.43 2.03
C ALA A 11 8.32 8.43 2.00
N GLY A 12 8.93 9.29 1.18
CA GLY A 12 10.39 9.35 1.02
C GLY A 12 11.01 8.13 0.33
N ASN A 13 10.22 7.25 -0.30
CA ASN A 13 10.66 5.99 -0.89
C ASN A 13 10.59 5.97 -2.43
N CYS A 14 10.79 7.13 -3.08
CA CYS A 14 10.57 7.32 -4.51
C CYS A 14 11.30 6.32 -5.42
N ALA A 15 12.44 5.77 -4.98
CA ALA A 15 13.20 4.76 -5.72
C ALA A 15 12.43 3.43 -5.93
N VAL A 16 11.38 3.19 -5.15
CA VAL A 16 10.51 2.00 -5.22
C VAL A 16 9.04 2.38 -5.36
N SER A 17 8.72 3.52 -5.94
CA SER A 17 7.33 3.83 -6.30
C SER A 17 6.81 2.92 -7.43
N PRO A 18 5.48 2.75 -7.61
CA PRO A 18 4.37 3.24 -6.79
C PRO A 18 4.36 2.63 -5.38
N THR A 19 3.78 3.37 -4.43
CA THR A 19 3.77 2.99 -3.01
C THR A 19 2.39 3.11 -2.42
N VAL A 20 2.03 2.13 -1.60
CA VAL A 20 0.89 2.16 -0.69
C VAL A 20 1.37 1.88 0.73
N MET A 21 0.66 2.43 1.71
CA MET A 21 0.84 2.12 3.11
C MET A 21 -0.43 1.45 3.60
N ILE A 22 -0.30 0.27 4.20
CA ILE A 22 -1.40 -0.45 4.83
C ILE A 22 -1.09 -0.49 6.31
N ASP A 23 -1.89 0.21 7.12
CA ASP A 23 -1.58 0.49 8.52
C ASP A 23 -0.16 1.08 8.69
N ALA A 24 0.80 0.31 9.20
CA ALA A 24 2.20 0.73 9.38
C ALA A 24 3.16 0.15 8.33
N ASP A 25 2.66 -0.68 7.41
CA ASP A 25 3.46 -1.42 6.44
C ASP A 25 3.57 -0.65 5.12
N LEU A 26 4.81 -0.36 4.72
CA LEU A 26 5.11 0.40 3.51
C LEU A 26 5.46 -0.55 2.34
N CYS A 27 4.62 -0.60 1.32
CA CYS A 27 4.78 -1.48 0.17
C CYS A 27 5.19 -0.68 -1.06
N GLY A 28 6.36 -0.99 -1.65
CA GLY A 28 6.87 -0.38 -2.89
C GLY A 28 6.76 -1.31 -4.10
N ARG A 29 6.90 -0.75 -5.30
CA ARG A 29 6.80 -1.42 -6.62
C ARG A 29 5.45 -2.10 -6.83
N VAL A 30 4.40 -1.53 -6.25
CA VAL A 30 3.07 -2.12 -6.25
C VAL A 30 2.37 -1.93 -7.58
N THR A 31 1.71 -2.99 -8.05
CA THR A 31 0.81 -2.99 -9.20
C THR A 31 -0.63 -3.29 -8.74
N PRO A 32 -1.66 -2.93 -9.52
CA PRO A 32 -3.05 -3.24 -9.15
C PRO A 32 -3.32 -4.73 -8.92
N SER A 33 -2.60 -5.63 -9.61
CA SER A 33 -2.72 -7.07 -9.44
C SER A 33 -2.18 -7.60 -8.11
N ASP A 34 -1.35 -6.83 -7.40
CA ASP A 34 -0.80 -7.21 -6.10
C ASP A 34 -1.77 -6.93 -4.94
N VAL A 35 -2.78 -6.08 -5.17
CA VAL A 35 -3.71 -5.64 -4.11
C VAL A 35 -4.37 -6.81 -3.36
N PRO A 36 -4.87 -7.88 -4.01
CA PRO A 36 -5.46 -9.01 -3.30
C PRO A 36 -4.49 -9.66 -2.31
N SER A 37 -3.26 -9.96 -2.73
CA SER A 37 -2.27 -10.61 -1.88
C SER A 37 -1.72 -9.68 -0.79
N LEU A 38 -1.63 -8.37 -1.05
CA LEU A 38 -1.26 -7.38 -0.05
C LEU A 38 -2.29 -7.25 1.08
N LEU A 39 -3.57 -7.54 0.80
CA LEU A 39 -4.65 -7.43 1.80
C LEU A 39 -4.91 -8.73 2.57
N GLU A 40 -4.41 -9.89 2.10
CA GLU A 40 -4.55 -11.19 2.78
C GLU A 40 -4.13 -11.17 4.26
N PRO A 41 -3.02 -10.52 4.68
CA PRO A 41 -2.61 -10.49 6.09
C PRO A 41 -3.56 -9.72 7.01
N TYR A 42 -4.38 -8.83 6.45
CA TYR A 42 -5.31 -7.96 7.17
C TYR A 42 -6.76 -8.45 7.06
N SER A 43 -6.94 -9.70 6.60
CA SER A 43 -8.23 -10.37 6.36
C SER A 43 -8.77 -11.19 7.54
#